data_AF-A0A6V8E9B6-F1
#
_entry.id   AF-A0A6V8E9B6-F1
#
_cell.length_a   1.000
_cell.length_b   1.000
_cell.length_c   1.000
_cell.angle_alpha   90.00
_cell.angle_beta   90.00
_cell.angle_gamma   90.00
#
_symmetry.space_group_name_H-M   'P 1'
#
loop_
_entity.id
_entity.type
_entity.pdbx_description
1 polymer ?
#
loop_
_entity_poly.entity_id
_entity_poly.type
_entity_poly.pdbx_seq_one_letter_code
_entity_poly.pdbx_strand_id
1 'polypeptide(L)'
;MSSRLALSIVLLLLLTASIPVLATEEAKFVEQETPVCNADRSNWTVGLLYCTGEASQGYTLFSPIPSNTTYLIDEKGRLVHQWASPGDHRPALSAYLLSDGDLLRTANNANNLSGDFSGGGT
;
A
#
# COMPACT_ATOMS: atom_id res chain seq x y z
N MET A 1 29.02 -67.03 6.40
CA MET A 1 28.65 -65.93 5.48
C MET A 1 29.72 -65.87 4.39
N SER A 2 29.41 -66.16 3.13
CA SER A 2 30.44 -66.25 2.09
C SER A 2 30.98 -64.86 1.74
N SER A 3 32.31 -64.73 1.60
CA SER A 3 33.00 -63.47 1.28
C SER A 3 32.42 -62.75 0.04
N ARG A 4 31.85 -63.52 -0.90
CA ARG A 4 31.13 -63.01 -2.07
C ARG A 4 29.81 -62.31 -1.74
N LEU A 5 29.10 -62.74 -0.70
CA LEU A 5 27.88 -62.08 -0.24
C LEU A 5 28.19 -60.74 0.43
N ALA A 6 29.26 -60.69 1.23
CA ALA A 6 29.68 -59.46 1.92
C ALA A 6 30.12 -58.37 0.93
N LEU A 7 30.87 -58.74 -0.11
CA LEU A 7 31.32 -57.79 -1.14
C LEU A 7 30.15 -57.23 -1.98
N SER A 8 29.15 -58.07 -2.27
CA SER A 8 27.96 -57.66 -3.03
C SER A 8 27.09 -56.67 -2.25
N ILE A 9 26.94 -56.86 -0.93
CA ILE A 9 26.18 -55.95 -0.06
C ILE A 9 26.89 -54.59 0.08
N VAL A 10 28.22 -54.59 0.22
CA VAL A 10 29.00 -53.34 0.31
C VAL A 10 28.95 -52.57 -1.02
N LEU A 11 28.99 -53.25 -2.16
CA LEU A 11 28.89 -52.60 -3.47
C LEU A 11 27.49 -51.99 -3.71
N LEU A 12 26.42 -52.66 -3.28
CA LEU A 12 25.06 -52.11 -3.34
C LEU A 12 24.87 -50.89 -2.43
N LEU A 13 25.49 -50.87 -1.25
CA LEU A 13 25.44 -49.73 -0.33
C LEU A 13 26.23 -48.51 -0.83
N LEU A 14 27.31 -48.74 -1.60
CA LEU A 14 28.08 -47.65 -2.22
C LEU A 14 27.37 -47.03 -3.43
N LEU A 15 26.52 -47.79 -4.13
CA LEU A 15 25.75 -47.30 -5.28
C LEU A 15 24.57 -46.39 -4.89
N THR A 16 24.05 -46.50 -3.66
CA THR A 16 22.91 -45.67 -3.20
C THR A 16 23.33 -44.31 -2.63
N ALA A 17 24.62 -44.12 -2.30
CA ALA A 17 25.14 -42.86 -1.74
C ALA A 17 25.38 -41.76 -2.79
N SER A 18 25.27 -42.08 -4.08
CA SER A 18 25.57 -41.17 -5.21
C SER A 18 24.34 -40.48 -5.79
N ILE A 19 23.14 -40.79 -5.30
CA ILE A 19 21.93 -40.11 -5.76
C ILE A 19 21.91 -38.75 -5.07
N PRO A 20 21.98 -37.62 -5.80
CA PRO A 20 21.70 -36.34 -5.18
C PRO A 20 20.26 -36.46 -4.69
N VAL A 21 20.07 -36.39 -3.37
CA VAL A 21 18.75 -36.17 -2.80
C VAL A 21 18.26 -34.91 -3.49
N LEU A 22 17.34 -35.08 -4.43
CA LEU A 22 16.58 -33.98 -4.99
C LEU A 22 15.76 -33.51 -3.80
N ALA A 23 16.33 -32.58 -3.03
CA ALA A 23 15.58 -31.81 -2.07
C ALA A 23 14.42 -31.26 -2.88
N THR A 24 13.24 -31.83 -2.67
CA THR A 24 12.01 -31.13 -2.94
C THR A 24 12.17 -29.83 -2.18
N GLU A 25 12.54 -28.77 -2.89
CA GLU A 25 12.18 -27.43 -2.49
C GLU A 25 10.67 -27.48 -2.38
N GLU A 26 10.19 -27.75 -1.17
CA GLU A 26 8.86 -27.33 -0.79
C GLU A 26 8.88 -25.83 -1.03
N ALA A 27 8.43 -25.43 -2.22
CA ALA A 27 8.01 -24.09 -2.49
C ALA A 27 6.95 -23.83 -1.44
N LYS A 28 7.37 -23.21 -0.33
CA LYS A 28 6.46 -22.64 0.65
C LYS A 28 5.57 -21.72 -0.17
N PHE A 29 4.35 -22.20 -0.44
CA PHE A 29 3.25 -21.32 -0.75
C PHE A 29 3.15 -20.42 0.48
N VAL A 30 3.77 -19.24 0.38
CA VAL A 30 3.40 -18.13 1.23
C VAL A 30 1.97 -17.87 0.83
N GLU A 31 1.04 -18.42 1.60
CA GLU A 31 -0.34 -17.98 1.60
C GLU A 31 -0.26 -16.50 1.97
N GLN A 32 -0.20 -15.68 0.93
CA GLN A 32 -0.10 -14.25 1.04
C GLN A 32 -1.45 -13.82 1.58
N GLU A 33 -1.58 -13.77 2.91
CA GLU A 33 -2.70 -13.13 3.58
C GLU A 33 -2.88 -11.79 2.87
N THR A 34 -3.97 -11.67 2.13
CA THR A 34 -4.27 -10.46 1.41
C THR A 34 -4.26 -9.35 2.46
N PRO A 35 -3.52 -8.25 2.23
CA PRO A 35 -3.53 -7.15 3.17
C PRO A 35 -4.98 -6.81 3.47
N VAL A 36 -5.36 -6.76 4.76
CA VAL A 36 -6.74 -6.50 5.17
C VAL A 36 -7.13 -5.10 4.69
N CYS A 37 -7.68 -5.03 3.48
CA CYS A 37 -8.27 -3.85 2.91
C CYS A 37 -9.66 -3.73 3.54
N ASN A 38 -9.87 -2.72 4.40
CA ASN A 38 -11.15 -2.48 5.07
C ASN A 38 -12.19 -1.85 4.10
N ALA A 39 -12.19 -2.28 2.83
CA ALA A 39 -13.15 -1.88 1.82
C ALA A 39 -14.46 -2.66 2.02
N ASP A 40 -15.14 -2.39 3.13
CA ASP A 40 -16.46 -2.93 3.40
C ASP A 40 -17.50 -2.27 2.47
N ARG A 41 -18.05 -3.04 1.53
CA ARG A 41 -19.07 -2.58 0.59
C ARG A 41 -20.51 -2.73 1.10
N SER A 42 -20.70 -3.25 2.33
CA SER A 42 -22.04 -3.36 2.94
C SER A 42 -22.61 -2.00 3.32
N ASN A 43 -21.75 -1.02 3.61
CA ASN A 43 -22.09 0.38 3.87
C ASN A 43 -21.29 1.27 2.91
N TRP A 44 -21.93 1.77 1.85
CA TRP A 44 -21.26 2.65 0.89
C TRP A 44 -20.87 3.99 1.53
N THR A 45 -19.61 4.09 1.94
CA THR A 45 -18.90 5.37 1.97
C THR A 45 -18.13 5.47 0.66
N VAL A 46 -18.08 6.65 0.03
CA VAL A 46 -17.38 6.89 -1.26
C VAL A 46 -15.84 6.73 -1.18
N GLY A 47 -15.33 6.05 -0.14
CA GLY A 47 -13.91 5.79 0.13
C GLY A 47 -13.32 4.67 -0.75
N LEU A 48 -12.38 3.89 -0.19
CA LEU A 48 -11.65 2.85 -0.94
C LEU A 48 -12.59 1.80 -1.55
N LEU A 49 -12.78 1.86 -2.86
CA LEU A 49 -13.69 0.94 -3.57
C LEU A 49 -13.02 -0.37 -3.98
N TYR A 50 -11.70 -0.36 -4.17
CA TYR A 50 -10.91 -1.49 -4.67
C TYR A 50 -9.51 -1.45 -4.09
N CYS A 51 -8.98 -2.61 -3.71
CA CYS A 51 -7.67 -2.75 -3.09
C CYS A 51 -7.15 -4.14 -3.41
N THR A 52 -6.06 -4.22 -4.16
CA THR A 52 -5.38 -5.45 -4.53
C THR A 52 -3.90 -5.33 -4.18
N GLY A 53 -3.18 -6.46 -4.19
CA GLY A 53 -1.72 -6.46 -4.03
C GLY A 53 -0.97 -5.68 -5.11
N GLU A 54 -1.64 -5.31 -6.22
CA GLU A 54 -1.08 -4.53 -7.33
C GLU A 54 -1.15 -3.01 -7.10
N ALA A 55 -1.78 -2.55 -6.01
CA ALA A 55 -1.82 -1.12 -5.69
C ALA A 55 -0.40 -0.58 -5.48
N SER A 56 -0.10 0.57 -6.10
CA SER A 56 1.19 1.23 -5.89
C SER A 56 1.37 1.58 -4.42
N GLN A 57 2.51 1.19 -3.84
CA GLN A 57 2.85 1.55 -2.47
C GLN A 57 3.10 3.05 -2.35
N GLY A 58 2.62 3.66 -1.26
CA GLY A 58 2.86 5.06 -0.97
C GLY A 58 1.62 5.75 -0.39
N TYR A 59 1.59 7.07 -0.56
CA TYR A 59 0.53 7.91 -0.01
C TYR A 59 -0.15 8.71 -1.11
N THR A 60 -1.45 8.92 -0.93
CA THR A 60 -2.24 9.83 -1.76
C THR A 60 -2.58 11.07 -0.96
N LEU A 61 -2.10 12.23 -1.42
CA LEU A 61 -2.47 13.55 -0.90
C LEU A 61 -3.61 14.13 -1.73
N PHE A 62 -4.69 14.55 -1.10
CA PHE A 62 -5.80 15.18 -1.80
C PHE A 62 -6.54 16.19 -0.91
N SER A 63 -7.08 17.22 -1.55
CA SER A 63 -7.85 18.29 -0.90
C SER A 63 -9.21 18.40 -1.59
N PRO A 64 -10.27 17.76 -1.09
CA PRO A 64 -11.58 17.82 -1.72
C PRO A 64 -12.07 19.26 -1.83
N ILE A 65 -12.50 19.68 -3.03
CA ILE A 65 -13.05 21.03 -3.29
C ILE A 65 -14.15 21.45 -2.31
N PRO A 66 -15.10 20.58 -1.87
CA PRO A 66 -16.08 20.96 -0.86
C PRO A 66 -15.57 20.98 0.58
N SER A 67 -14.38 20.45 0.85
CA SER A 67 -13.82 20.35 2.21
C SER A 67 -12.93 21.54 2.54
N ASN A 68 -12.81 21.88 3.82
CA ASN A 68 -11.77 22.76 4.37
C ASN A 68 -10.51 21.97 4.80
N THR A 69 -10.51 20.65 4.63
CA THR A 69 -9.48 19.73 5.15
C THR A 69 -8.74 19.05 3.99
N THR A 70 -7.42 18.94 4.12
CA THR A 70 -6.56 18.13 3.24
C THR A 70 -6.26 16.81 3.93
N TYR A 71 -6.24 15.71 3.18
CA TYR A 71 -6.04 14.37 3.69
C TYR A 71 -4.83 13.71 3.05
N LEU A 72 -4.10 12.94 3.85
CA LEU A 72 -3.11 11.97 3.42
C LEU A 72 -3.64 10.58 3.76
N ILE A 73 -3.78 9.73 2.74
CA ILE A 73 -4.17 8.33 2.91
C ILE A 73 -3.07 7.41 2.40
N ASP A 74 -3.04 6.18 2.90
CA ASP A 74 -2.19 5.12 2.34
C ASP A 74 -2.90 4.33 1.24
N GLU A 75 -2.20 3.35 0.66
CA GLU A 75 -2.70 2.50 -0.42
C GLU A 75 -3.92 1.64 -0.02
N LYS A 76 -4.15 1.47 1.28
CA LYS A 76 -5.30 0.75 1.86
C LYS A 76 -6.43 1.70 2.25
N GLY A 77 -6.37 2.95 1.82
CA GLY A 77 -7.38 3.97 2.09
C GLY A 77 -7.49 4.38 3.56
N ARG A 78 -6.50 4.06 4.39
CA ARG A 78 -6.49 4.45 5.80
C ARG A 78 -6.03 5.89 5.92
N LEU A 79 -6.68 6.66 6.79
CA LEU A 79 -6.25 8.02 7.12
C LEU A 79 -4.90 7.98 7.83
N VAL A 80 -3.88 8.57 7.20
CA VAL A 80 -2.53 8.70 7.77
C VAL A 80 -2.40 10.02 8.49
N HIS A 81 -2.85 11.10 7.85
CA HIS A 81 -2.87 12.43 8.45
C HIS A 81 -3.91 13.34 7.81
N GLN A 82 -4.26 14.42 8.49
CA GLN A 82 -5.12 15.47 7.96
C GLN A 82 -4.69 16.84 8.48
N TRP A 83 -4.86 17.84 7.63
CA TRP A 83 -4.63 19.24 7.96
C TRP A 83 -5.93 20.01 7.77
N ALA A 84 -6.45 20.57 8.86
CA ALA A 84 -7.52 21.54 8.79
C ALA A 84 -6.95 22.87 8.27
N SER A 85 -7.60 23.50 7.29
CA SER A 85 -7.18 24.83 6.85
C SER A 85 -7.37 25.83 7.97
N PRO A 86 -6.34 26.62 8.34
CA PRO A 86 -6.55 27.77 9.20
C PRO A 86 -7.62 28.69 8.58
N GLY A 87 -8.55 29.20 9.38
CA GLY A 87 -9.62 30.09 8.91
C GLY A 87 -10.69 29.42 8.03
N ASP A 88 -10.75 28.08 8.01
CA ASP A 88 -11.78 27.30 7.29
C ASP A 88 -11.83 27.56 5.77
N HIS A 89 -10.67 27.88 5.17
CA HIS A 89 -10.58 28.14 3.73
C HIS A 89 -10.73 26.87 2.90
N ARG A 90 -11.57 26.95 1.85
CA ARG A 90 -11.70 25.89 0.85
C ARG A 90 -10.47 25.88 -0.06
N PRO A 91 -9.99 24.71 -0.52
CA PRO A 91 -8.87 24.60 -1.44
C PRO A 91 -9.28 25.00 -2.86
N ALA A 92 -8.30 25.01 -3.75
CA ALA A 92 -8.45 24.93 -5.20
C ALA A 92 -7.68 23.70 -5.73
N LEU A 93 -7.24 23.71 -6.98
CA LEU A 93 -6.71 22.56 -7.71
C LEU A 93 -5.26 22.15 -7.38
N SER A 94 -4.69 22.56 -6.25
CA SER A 94 -3.29 22.25 -5.93
C SER A 94 -3.00 22.11 -4.45
N ALA A 95 -2.25 21.06 -4.11
CA ALA A 95 -1.67 20.76 -2.81
C ALA A 95 -0.37 19.95 -2.98
N TYR A 96 0.61 20.21 -2.13
CA TYR A 96 1.93 19.58 -2.12
C TYR A 96 2.36 19.30 -0.68
N LEU A 97 2.94 18.14 -0.44
CA LEU A 97 3.67 17.85 0.79
C LEU A 97 5.14 18.23 0.59
N LEU A 98 5.64 19.12 1.42
CA LEU A 98 7.01 19.60 1.37
C LEU A 98 7.97 18.59 2.03
N SER A 99 9.27 18.72 1.78
CA SER A 99 10.29 17.78 2.27
C SER A 99 10.44 17.78 3.80
N ASP A 100 10.02 18.84 4.47
CA ASP A 100 9.98 18.98 5.93
C ASP A 100 8.68 18.44 6.56
N GLY A 101 7.73 18.00 5.75
CA GLY A 101 6.43 17.50 6.19
C GLY A 101 5.33 18.57 6.25
N ASP A 102 5.63 19.82 5.89
CA ASP A 102 4.64 20.89 5.84
C ASP A 102 3.72 20.74 4.61
N LEU A 103 2.49 21.21 4.75
CA LEU A 103 1.51 21.24 3.67
C LEU A 103 1.50 22.60 2.98
N LEU A 104 1.86 22.61 1.69
CA LEU A 104 1.61 23.75 0.80
C LEU A 104 0.32 23.51 0.02
N ARG A 105 -0.68 24.39 0.18
CA ARG A 105 -1.94 24.29 -0.56
C ARG A 105 -2.52 25.64 -0.93
N THR A 106 -3.43 25.62 -1.88
CA THR A 106 -4.27 26.77 -2.22
C THR A 106 -5.36 27.00 -1.16
N ALA A 107 -5.80 28.25 -1.01
CA ALA A 107 -6.84 28.67 -0.07
C ALA A 107 -7.72 29.76 -0.70
N ASN A 108 -9.03 29.58 -0.62
CA ASN A 108 -10.01 30.60 -0.99
C ASN A 108 -10.27 31.54 0.18
N ASN A 109 -9.82 32.79 0.03
CA ASN A 109 -9.93 33.84 1.03
C ASN A 109 -11.05 34.85 0.74
N ALA A 110 -12.02 34.53 -0.12
CA ALA A 110 -13.10 35.43 -0.55
C ALA A 110 -13.78 36.18 0.61
N ASN A 111 -14.05 35.48 1.71
CA ASN A 111 -14.72 36.05 2.89
C ASN A 111 -13.91 37.18 3.57
N ASN A 112 -12.62 37.30 3.26
CA ASN A 112 -11.69 38.27 3.84
C ASN A 112 -11.20 39.31 2.81
N LEU A 113 -11.70 39.29 1.57
CA LEU A 113 -11.29 40.22 0.53
C LEU A 113 -12.23 41.41 0.43
N SER A 114 -11.66 42.61 0.26
CA SER A 114 -12.38 43.82 -0.11
C SER A 114 -12.48 43.87 -1.65
N GLY A 115 -13.46 43.18 -2.23
CA GLY A 115 -13.70 43.17 -3.68
C GLY A 115 -14.40 41.90 -4.19
N ASP A 116 -14.84 41.92 -5.46
CA ASP A 116 -15.68 40.85 -6.04
C ASP A 116 -14.90 39.68 -6.68
N PHE A 117 -13.57 39.69 -6.58
CA PHE A 117 -12.75 38.60 -7.13
C PHE A 117 -12.35 37.60 -6.04
N SER A 118 -12.97 36.43 -6.07
CA SER A 118 -12.85 35.38 -5.05
C SER A 118 -12.13 34.12 -5.55
N GLY A 119 -11.65 34.12 -6.81
CA GLY A 119 -10.87 33.03 -7.41
C GLY A 119 -11.37 32.63 -8.81
N GLY A 120 -10.74 31.59 -9.39
CA GLY A 120 -11.10 31.02 -10.69
C GLY A 120 -10.52 29.61 -10.86
N GLY A 121 -11.23 28.74 -11.59
CA GLY A 121 -10.89 27.33 -11.80
C GLY A 121 -11.52 26.39 -10.76
N THR A 122 -12.03 25.25 -11.23
CA THR A 122 -12.59 24.15 -10.43
C THR A 122 -12.00 22.82 -10.86
#